data_AF-A0A1B1LR90-F1
#
_entry.id   AF-A0A1B1LR90-F1
#
_cell.length_a   1.000
_cell.length_b   1.000
_cell.length_c   1.000
_cell.angle_alpha   90.00
_cell.angle_beta   90.00
_cell.angle_gamma   90.00
#
_symmetry.space_group_name_H-M   'P 1'
#
loop_
_entity.id
_entity.type
_entity.pdbx_description
1 polymer ?
#
loop_
_entity_poly.entity_id
_entity_poly.type
_entity_poly.pdbx_seq_one_letter_code
_entity_poly.pdbx_strand_id
1 'polypeptide(L)'
;MFKNSNALRSWSTSVALSRFLAQSNLALAIAVVALAYAALSKDETVIVVPPTFTEEITMAGNKASESYKTGWGLFAANMAGNISERNSSFVVDTLRKMFLARDADNYERQLLSQVEALKVRGVRENFTPLDLIYNSQVDTVWVYGDKKTTSTRSGATTTQKWTYEIKIAARNGQPKIINFSQYPGAPNTRKRVVEINQQQVEEKKAAEEENKQAEE
;
A
#
# COMPACT_ATOMS: atom_id res chain seq x y z
N MET A 1 55.29 -9.68 10.99
CA MET A 1 55.47 -8.28 11.40
C MET A 1 55.48 -8.09 12.93
N PHE A 2 55.91 -9.08 13.73
CA PHE A 2 56.08 -8.95 15.19
C PHE A 2 57.32 -9.76 15.63
N LYS A 3 58.52 -9.25 15.35
CA LYS A 3 59.77 -9.93 15.79
C LYS A 3 60.52 -9.19 16.90
N ASN A 4 60.08 -7.99 17.31
CA ASN A 4 60.70 -7.19 18.38
C ASN A 4 59.66 -6.41 19.20
N SER A 5 58.69 -7.08 19.83
CA SER A 5 57.83 -6.41 20.83
C SER A 5 58.27 -6.77 22.25
N ASN A 6 58.53 -5.76 23.08
CA ASN A 6 58.88 -5.89 24.51
C ASN A 6 57.78 -6.60 25.36
N ALA A 7 56.65 -6.95 24.74
CA ALA A 7 55.54 -7.67 25.35
C ALA A 7 55.81 -9.16 25.60
N LEU A 8 56.84 -9.74 24.95
CA LEU A 8 57.23 -11.15 25.11
C LEU A 8 58.33 -11.39 26.17
N ARG A 9 58.90 -10.32 26.76
CA ARG A 9 60.05 -10.41 27.68
C ARG A 9 59.71 -10.24 29.17
N SER A 10 58.50 -9.77 29.52
CA SER A 10 58.09 -9.58 30.91
C SER A 10 56.67 -10.08 31.13
N TRP A 11 56.49 -10.92 32.15
CA TRP A 11 55.19 -11.51 32.51
C TRP A 11 54.12 -10.44 32.80
N SER A 12 54.52 -9.29 33.38
CA SER A 12 53.61 -8.18 33.66
C SER A 12 53.15 -7.47 32.39
N THR A 13 54.00 -7.36 31.35
CA THR A 13 53.63 -6.73 30.08
C THR A 13 52.77 -7.65 29.23
N SER A 14 52.95 -8.97 29.33
CA SER A 14 52.05 -9.95 28.71
C SER A 14 50.65 -9.92 29.33
N VAL A 15 50.53 -9.84 30.67
CA VAL A 15 49.22 -9.73 31.35
C VAL A 15 48.51 -8.40 31.02
N ALA A 16 49.27 -7.30 30.91
CA ALA A 16 48.71 -6.00 30.48
C ALA A 16 48.19 -6.05 29.03
N LEU A 17 48.92 -6.70 28.12
CA LEU A 17 48.50 -6.90 26.74
C LEU A 17 47.24 -7.78 26.64
N SER A 18 47.15 -8.87 27.41
CA SER A 18 45.96 -9.72 27.45
C SER A 18 44.72 -8.96 27.95
N ARG A 19 44.87 -8.08 28.94
CA ARG A 19 43.79 -7.21 29.42
C ARG A 19 43.36 -6.19 28.36
N PHE A 20 44.30 -5.60 27.64
CA PHE A 20 44.01 -4.68 26.54
C PHE A 20 43.29 -5.39 25.38
N LEU A 21 43.73 -6.60 25.01
CA LEU A 21 43.07 -7.43 24.00
C LEU A 21 41.65 -7.84 24.45
N ALA A 22 41.45 -8.18 25.73
CA ALA A 22 40.13 -8.49 26.28
C ALA A 22 39.21 -7.26 26.24
N GLN A 23 39.71 -6.07 26.56
CA GLN A 23 38.96 -4.81 26.46
C GLN A 23 38.60 -4.47 25.00
N SER A 24 39.54 -4.65 24.07
CA SER A 24 39.28 -4.45 22.64
C SER A 24 38.23 -5.44 22.11
N ASN A 25 38.29 -6.70 22.53
CA ASN A 25 37.32 -7.71 22.13
C ASN A 25 35.92 -7.44 22.72
N LEU A 26 35.85 -6.93 23.96
CA LEU A 26 34.60 -6.49 24.56
C LEU A 26 33.99 -5.31 23.81
N ALA A 27 34.80 -4.32 23.42
CA ALA A 27 34.35 -3.18 22.62
C ALA A 27 33.84 -3.63 21.24
N LEU A 28 34.53 -4.59 20.60
CA LEU A 28 34.09 -5.19 19.33
C LEU A 28 32.75 -5.92 19.48
N ALA A 29 32.58 -6.70 20.56
CA ALA A 29 31.34 -7.41 20.83
C ALA A 29 30.15 -6.44 21.00
N ILE A 30 30.35 -5.34 21.73
CA ILE A 30 29.33 -4.29 21.87
C ILE A 30 28.99 -3.65 20.52
N ALA A 31 30.00 -3.34 19.70
CA ALA A 31 29.79 -2.77 18.37
C ALA A 31 29.01 -3.73 17.45
N VAL A 32 29.29 -5.03 17.49
CA VAL A 32 28.56 -6.04 16.72
C VAL A 32 27.12 -6.15 17.19
N VAL A 33 26.86 -6.14 18.51
CA VAL A 33 25.48 -6.17 19.04
C VAL A 33 24.71 -4.91 18.67
N ALA A 34 25.34 -3.73 18.75
CA ALA A 34 24.72 -2.48 18.34
C ALA A 34 24.42 -2.47 16.83
N LEU A 35 25.32 -3.00 16.00
CA LEU A 35 25.13 -3.11 14.56
C LEU A 35 24.08 -4.15 14.20
N ALA A 36 24.00 -5.27 14.94
CA ALA A 36 22.95 -6.27 14.79
C ALA A 36 21.57 -5.69 15.16
N TYR A 37 21.49 -4.93 16.26
CA TYR A 37 20.27 -4.23 16.64
C TYR A 37 19.85 -3.19 15.59
N ALA A 38 20.80 -2.41 15.07
CA ALA A 38 20.55 -1.45 14.00
C ALA A 38 20.13 -2.12 12.69
N ALA A 39 20.74 -3.25 12.33
CA ALA A 39 20.40 -4.02 11.14
C ALA A 39 19.01 -4.68 11.25
N LEU A 40 18.65 -5.21 12.43
CA LEU A 40 17.32 -5.77 12.69
C LEU A 40 16.24 -4.69 12.78
N SER A 41 16.60 -3.47 13.19
CA SER A 41 15.69 -2.32 13.24
C SER A 41 15.57 -1.59 11.91
N LYS A 42 16.34 -1.99 10.89
CA LYS A 42 16.32 -1.35 9.57
C LYS A 42 15.15 -1.92 8.78
N ASP A 43 14.12 -1.10 8.56
CA ASP A 43 13.00 -1.44 7.68
C ASP A 43 13.53 -1.81 6.29
N GLU A 44 13.17 -3.00 5.80
CA GLU A 44 13.58 -3.52 4.50
C GLU A 44 12.85 -2.76 3.38
N THR A 45 13.55 -1.84 2.72
CA THR A 45 13.06 -1.14 1.53
C THR A 45 13.07 -2.09 0.34
N VAL A 46 11.95 -2.80 0.12
CA VAL A 46 11.78 -3.60 -1.10
C VAL A 46 11.45 -2.67 -2.27
N ILE A 47 12.41 -2.50 -3.17
CA ILE A 47 12.26 -1.76 -4.42
C ILE A 47 11.57 -2.70 -5.44
N VAL A 48 10.26 -2.52 -5.65
CA VAL A 48 9.56 -3.16 -6.76
C VAL A 48 9.24 -2.08 -7.78
N VAL A 49 9.84 -2.15 -8.97
CA VAL A 49 9.55 -1.24 -10.08
C VAL A 49 8.71 -1.98 -11.13
N PRO A 50 7.40 -1.70 -11.25
CA PRO A 50 6.65 -2.01 -12.45
C PRO A 50 7.06 -1.05 -13.58
N PRO A 51 7.07 -1.49 -14.86
CA PRO A 51 7.64 -0.77 -16.00
C PRO A 51 6.96 0.57 -16.37
N THR A 52 6.00 1.06 -15.59
CA THR A 52 5.24 2.29 -15.84
C THR A 52 5.47 3.39 -14.80
N PHE A 53 6.33 3.19 -13.79
CA PHE A 53 6.61 4.20 -12.76
C PHE A 53 7.98 4.86 -12.95
N THR A 54 7.98 6.19 -13.05
CA THR A 54 9.17 7.04 -13.17
C THR A 54 9.81 7.42 -11.82
N GLU A 55 9.22 6.99 -10.70
CA GLU A 55 9.65 7.36 -9.34
C GLU A 55 10.00 6.14 -8.49
N GLU A 56 10.93 6.32 -7.56
CA GLU A 56 11.41 5.28 -6.65
C GLU A 56 10.34 4.92 -5.61
N ILE A 57 9.89 3.66 -5.66
CA ILE A 57 8.98 3.11 -4.65
C ILE A 57 9.81 2.74 -3.43
N THR A 58 9.70 3.55 -2.37
CA THR A 58 10.28 3.25 -1.05
C THR A 58 9.19 2.81 -0.09
N MET A 59 9.46 1.72 0.64
CA MET A 59 8.60 1.24 1.73
C MET A 59 9.43 1.25 3.01
N ALA A 60 9.04 2.08 3.98
CA ALA A 60 9.59 2.05 5.33
C ALA A 60 8.53 1.47 6.26
N GLY A 61 8.66 0.17 6.58
CA GLY A 61 7.69 -0.57 7.39
C GLY A 61 6.29 -0.57 6.76
N ASN A 62 5.32 0.03 7.46
CA ASN A 62 3.92 0.10 7.03
C ASN A 62 3.58 1.41 6.27
N LYS A 63 4.56 2.31 6.08
CA LYS A 63 4.41 3.56 5.32
C LYS A 63 4.88 3.33 3.89
N ALA A 64 3.92 3.22 2.98
CA ALA A 64 4.16 3.19 1.55
C ALA A 64 4.36 4.60 0.99
N SER A 65 5.28 4.75 0.03
CA SER A 65 5.45 5.99 -0.72
C SER A 65 4.17 6.38 -1.48
N GLU A 66 4.08 7.65 -1.85
CA GLU A 66 3.02 8.15 -2.73
C GLU A 66 2.98 7.34 -4.03
N SER A 67 4.12 7.16 -4.70
CA SER A 67 4.24 6.43 -5.96
C SER A 67 3.75 4.97 -5.86
N TYR A 68 3.91 4.32 -4.69
CA TYR A 68 3.33 2.99 -4.43
C TYR A 68 1.80 3.04 -4.42
N LYS A 69 1.23 3.99 -3.67
CA LYS A 69 -0.22 4.10 -3.50
C LYS A 69 -0.89 4.51 -4.80
N THR A 70 -0.32 5.49 -5.50
CA THR A 70 -0.80 5.90 -6.81
C THR A 70 -0.74 4.76 -7.80
N GLY A 71 0.34 3.97 -7.79
CA GLY A 71 0.47 2.85 -8.71
C GLY A 71 -0.51 1.70 -8.47
N TRP A 72 -0.68 1.30 -7.22
CA TRP A 72 -1.68 0.29 -6.87
C TRP A 72 -3.11 0.83 -7.01
N GLY A 73 -3.33 2.13 -6.81
CA GLY A 73 -4.61 2.79 -7.04
C GLY A 73 -4.99 2.77 -8.51
N LEU A 74 -4.05 3.14 -9.39
CA LEU A 74 -4.22 3.05 -10.83
C LEU A 74 -4.47 1.61 -11.28
N PHE A 75 -3.72 0.65 -10.75
CA PHE A 75 -3.92 -0.77 -11.05
C PHE A 75 -5.34 -1.23 -10.66
N ALA A 76 -5.76 -0.95 -9.43
CA ALA A 76 -7.08 -1.34 -8.93
C ALA A 76 -8.22 -0.67 -9.72
N ALA A 77 -8.09 0.62 -10.04
CA ALA A 77 -9.06 1.35 -10.85
C ALA A 77 -9.16 0.78 -12.28
N ASN A 78 -8.04 0.43 -12.90
CA ASN A 78 -8.04 -0.19 -14.23
C ASN A 78 -8.68 -1.59 -14.22
N MET A 79 -8.41 -2.40 -13.20
CA MET A 79 -9.02 -3.72 -13.07
C MET A 79 -10.54 -3.62 -12.87
N ALA A 80 -10.98 -2.80 -11.93
CA ALA A 80 -12.40 -2.62 -11.66
C ALA A 80 -13.14 -1.95 -12.83
N GLY A 81 -12.55 -0.93 -13.44
CA GLY A 81 -13.17 -0.18 -14.53
C GLY A 81 -13.19 -0.87 -15.88
N ASN A 82 -12.42 -1.95 -16.04
CA ASN A 82 -12.36 -2.76 -17.26
C ASN A 82 -12.80 -4.22 -17.00
N ILE A 83 -13.65 -4.43 -15.99
CA ILE A 83 -14.26 -5.72 -15.73
C ILE A 83 -15.32 -6.05 -16.79
N SER A 84 -15.35 -7.31 -17.21
CA SER A 84 -16.27 -7.84 -18.22
C SER A 84 -16.63 -9.28 -17.87
N GLU A 85 -17.63 -9.84 -18.55
CA GLU A 85 -18.01 -11.25 -18.39
C GLU A 85 -16.84 -12.22 -18.65
N ARG A 86 -15.88 -11.85 -19.50
CA ARG A 86 -14.76 -12.73 -19.90
C ARG A 86 -13.61 -12.78 -18.90
N ASN A 87 -13.39 -11.71 -18.14
CA ASN A 87 -12.27 -11.57 -17.21
C ASN A 87 -12.73 -11.39 -15.75
N SER A 88 -14.03 -11.50 -15.47
CA SER A 88 -14.60 -11.26 -14.15
C SER A 88 -13.98 -12.12 -13.06
N SER A 89 -13.81 -13.43 -13.28
CA SER A 89 -13.17 -14.34 -12.32
C SER A 89 -11.75 -13.88 -11.97
N PHE A 90 -10.94 -13.59 -12.99
CA PHE A 90 -9.58 -13.12 -12.81
C PHE A 90 -9.51 -11.78 -12.05
N VAL A 91 -10.36 -10.81 -12.43
CA VAL A 91 -10.40 -9.49 -11.79
C VAL A 91 -10.84 -9.60 -10.33
N VAL A 92 -11.90 -10.37 -10.07
CA VAL A 92 -12.44 -10.60 -8.72
C VAL A 92 -11.40 -11.28 -7.83
N ASP A 93 -10.79 -12.38 -8.28
CA ASP A 93 -9.78 -13.12 -7.51
C ASP A 93 -8.55 -12.26 -7.20
N THR A 94 -8.16 -11.40 -8.14
CA THR A 94 -7.01 -10.51 -7.99
C THR A 94 -7.31 -9.39 -6.99
N LEU A 95 -8.43 -8.68 -7.18
CA LEU A 95 -8.82 -7.58 -6.29
C LEU A 95 -9.16 -8.09 -4.88
N ARG A 96 -9.80 -9.27 -4.75
CA ARG A 96 -10.13 -9.88 -3.46
C ARG A 96 -8.91 -10.02 -2.55
N LYS A 97 -7.75 -10.41 -3.10
CA LYS A 97 -6.48 -10.54 -2.37
C LYS A 97 -5.93 -9.19 -1.89
N MET A 98 -6.29 -8.10 -2.55
CA MET A 98 -5.92 -6.75 -2.16
C MET A 98 -6.84 -6.18 -1.08
N PHE A 99 -8.05 -6.69 -0.86
CA PHE A 99 -8.90 -6.22 0.24
C PHE A 99 -8.49 -6.82 1.59
N LEU A 100 -8.90 -6.17 2.67
CA LEU A 100 -8.88 -6.77 4.01
C LEU A 100 -9.88 -7.93 4.06
N ALA A 101 -9.57 -9.00 4.82
CA ALA A 101 -10.40 -10.20 4.86
C ALA A 101 -11.87 -9.91 5.23
N ARG A 102 -12.10 -8.96 6.13
CA ARG A 102 -13.43 -8.52 6.56
C ARG A 102 -14.26 -7.86 5.44
N ASP A 103 -13.59 -7.22 4.47
CA ASP A 103 -14.22 -6.41 3.43
C ASP A 103 -14.27 -7.15 2.08
N ALA A 104 -13.41 -8.15 1.90
CA ALA A 104 -13.19 -8.88 0.66
C ALA A 104 -14.47 -9.49 0.06
N ASP A 105 -15.28 -10.17 0.89
CA ASP A 105 -16.50 -10.84 0.42
C ASP A 105 -17.58 -9.84 -0.02
N ASN A 106 -17.64 -8.66 0.61
CA ASN A 106 -18.57 -7.60 0.22
C ASN A 106 -18.18 -7.05 -1.16
N TYR A 107 -16.89 -6.74 -1.36
CA TYR A 107 -16.40 -6.23 -2.63
C TYR A 107 -16.52 -7.24 -3.77
N GLU A 108 -16.27 -8.52 -3.51
CA GLU A 108 -16.52 -9.58 -4.49
C GLU A 108 -17.98 -9.61 -4.95
N ARG A 109 -18.93 -9.58 -4.02
CA ARG A 109 -20.36 -9.55 -4.36
C ARG A 109 -20.71 -8.32 -5.20
N GLN A 110 -20.17 -7.15 -4.86
CA GLN A 110 -20.41 -5.92 -5.62
C GLN A 110 -19.88 -6.03 -7.06
N LEU A 111 -18.64 -6.51 -7.24
CA LEU A 111 -18.05 -6.70 -8.57
C LEU A 111 -18.83 -7.72 -9.40
N LEU A 112 -19.20 -8.87 -8.81
CA LEU A 112 -20.01 -9.87 -9.50
C LEU A 112 -21.39 -9.34 -9.89
N SER A 113 -22.03 -8.57 -9.00
CA SER A 113 -23.31 -7.92 -9.31
C SER A 113 -23.20 -6.90 -10.44
N GLN A 114 -22.07 -6.18 -10.52
CA GLN A 114 -21.80 -5.25 -11.61
C GLN A 114 -21.67 -6.01 -12.93
N VAL A 115 -20.93 -7.11 -12.96
CA VAL A 115 -20.77 -7.95 -14.16
C VAL A 115 -22.11 -8.49 -14.64
N GLU A 116 -22.95 -8.98 -13.72
CA GLU A 116 -24.29 -9.46 -14.06
C GLU A 116 -25.16 -8.33 -14.61
N ALA A 117 -25.11 -7.14 -14.01
CA ALA A 117 -25.83 -5.97 -14.50
C ALA A 117 -25.38 -5.56 -15.92
N LEU A 118 -24.08 -5.63 -16.23
CA LEU A 118 -23.55 -5.37 -17.57
C LEU A 118 -24.07 -6.40 -18.58
N LYS A 119 -24.10 -7.67 -18.19
CA LYS A 119 -24.63 -8.78 -19.00
C LYS A 119 -26.11 -8.60 -19.32
N VAL A 120 -26.93 -8.37 -18.30
CA VAL A 120 -28.39 -8.15 -18.44
C VAL A 120 -28.68 -6.94 -19.32
N ARG A 121 -27.92 -5.85 -19.16
CA ARG A 121 -28.05 -4.64 -20.00
C ARG A 121 -27.51 -4.81 -21.41
N GLY A 122 -26.74 -5.86 -21.69
CA GLY A 122 -26.07 -6.06 -22.97
C GLY A 122 -25.10 -4.90 -23.28
N VAL A 123 -24.27 -4.53 -22.30
CA VAL A 123 -23.28 -3.46 -22.47
C VAL A 123 -21.89 -3.92 -22.02
N ARG A 124 -20.86 -3.29 -22.56
CA ARG A 124 -19.48 -3.39 -22.09
C ARG A 124 -19.00 -2.03 -21.65
N GLU A 125 -18.28 -1.99 -20.54
CA GLU A 125 -17.65 -0.78 -20.03
C GLU A 125 -16.13 -0.89 -20.22
N ASN A 126 -15.51 0.23 -20.57
CA ASN A 126 -14.06 0.38 -20.61
C ASN A 126 -13.70 1.71 -19.96
N PHE A 127 -12.78 1.69 -19.01
CA PHE A 127 -12.27 2.84 -18.32
C PHE A 127 -10.87 3.20 -18.80
N THR A 128 -10.70 4.45 -19.22
CA THR A 128 -9.41 5.03 -19.61
C THR A 128 -9.04 6.11 -18.60
N PRO A 129 -8.01 5.88 -17.76
CA PRO A 129 -7.54 6.91 -16.83
C PRO A 129 -6.96 8.10 -17.60
N LEU A 130 -7.27 9.31 -17.15
CA LEU A 130 -6.80 10.58 -17.70
C LEU A 130 -5.89 11.33 -16.74
N ASP A 131 -6.22 11.26 -15.44
CA ASP A 131 -5.47 11.95 -14.40
C ASP A 131 -5.48 11.12 -13.11
N LEU A 132 -4.47 11.34 -12.29
CA LEU A 132 -4.30 10.68 -11.02
C LEU A 132 -3.88 11.69 -9.96
N ILE A 133 -4.68 11.77 -8.90
CA ILE A 133 -4.48 12.75 -7.83
C ILE A 133 -4.32 12.00 -6.52
N TYR A 134 -3.22 12.23 -5.82
CA TYR A 134 -3.03 11.78 -4.45
C TYR A 134 -3.13 12.95 -3.48
N ASN A 135 -3.71 12.69 -2.31
CA ASN A 135 -3.70 13.64 -1.21
C ASN A 135 -3.17 12.97 0.06
N SER A 136 -2.08 13.52 0.57
CA SER A 136 -1.38 13.01 1.76
C SER A 136 -2.11 13.24 3.07
N GLN A 137 -3.08 14.19 3.14
CA GLN A 137 -3.85 14.46 4.36
C GLN A 137 -4.84 13.34 4.66
N VAL A 138 -5.53 12.84 3.64
CA VAL A 138 -6.54 11.76 3.76
C VAL A 138 -6.02 10.39 3.34
N ASP A 139 -4.79 10.37 2.79
CA ASP A 139 -4.12 9.20 2.27
C ASP A 139 -4.95 8.47 1.20
N THR A 140 -5.45 9.23 0.23
CA THR A 140 -6.41 8.75 -0.76
C THR A 140 -5.95 9.10 -2.18
N VAL A 141 -6.12 8.14 -3.08
CA VAL A 141 -5.84 8.27 -4.50
C VAL A 141 -7.17 8.38 -5.25
N TRP A 142 -7.32 9.43 -6.05
CA TRP A 142 -8.39 9.55 -7.03
C TRP A 142 -7.84 9.27 -8.42
N VAL A 143 -8.39 8.26 -9.07
CA VAL A 143 -8.11 7.94 -10.48
C VAL A 143 -9.28 8.46 -11.30
N TYR A 144 -9.05 9.54 -12.03
CA TYR A 144 -10.05 10.21 -12.85
C TYR A 144 -9.86 9.82 -14.31
N GLY A 145 -10.97 9.58 -15.02
CA GLY A 145 -10.90 9.17 -16.41
C GLY A 145 -12.24 9.13 -17.14
N ASP A 146 -12.20 8.55 -18.33
CA ASP A 146 -13.36 8.34 -19.18
C ASP A 146 -13.85 6.90 -19.08
N LYS A 147 -15.13 6.74 -18.73
CA LYS A 147 -15.82 5.45 -18.79
C LYS A 147 -16.67 5.40 -20.06
N LYS A 148 -16.23 4.59 -21.02
CA LYS A 148 -16.93 4.32 -22.27
C LYS A 148 -17.81 3.09 -22.13
N THR A 149 -19.12 3.27 -22.28
CA THR A 149 -20.10 2.18 -22.30
C THR A 149 -20.51 1.92 -23.75
N THR A 150 -20.41 0.68 -24.20
CA THR A 150 -20.74 0.25 -25.56
C THR A 150 -21.84 -0.80 -25.52
N SER A 151 -22.93 -0.61 -26.25
CA SER A 151 -23.97 -1.63 -26.40
C SER A 151 -23.47 -2.81 -27.22
N THR A 152 -23.66 -4.04 -26.73
CA THR A 152 -23.32 -5.26 -27.47
C THR A 152 -24.31 -5.56 -28.59
N ARG A 153 -25.50 -4.93 -28.59
CA ARG A 153 -26.55 -5.13 -29.60
C ARG A 153 -26.43 -4.14 -30.76
N SER A 154 -26.33 -2.84 -30.46
CA SER A 154 -26.35 -1.78 -31.48
C SER A 154 -24.96 -1.22 -31.81
N GLY A 155 -23.94 -1.49 -30.98
CA GLY A 155 -22.63 -0.85 -31.10
C GLY A 155 -22.61 0.62 -30.68
N ALA A 156 -23.73 1.20 -30.26
CA ALA A 156 -23.80 2.58 -29.79
C ALA A 156 -22.91 2.78 -28.55
N THR A 157 -22.18 3.89 -28.51
CA THR A 157 -21.25 4.21 -27.44
C THR A 157 -21.62 5.50 -26.73
N THR A 158 -21.54 5.49 -25.40
CA THR A 158 -21.63 6.69 -24.57
C THR A 158 -20.38 6.78 -23.69
N THR A 159 -19.87 8.00 -23.51
CA THR A 159 -18.69 8.25 -22.67
C THR A 159 -19.09 9.19 -21.54
N GLN A 160 -18.72 8.82 -20.32
CA GLN A 160 -18.97 9.60 -19.13
C GLN A 160 -17.69 9.79 -18.33
N LYS A 161 -17.56 10.95 -17.69
CA LYS A 161 -16.49 11.19 -16.72
C LYS A 161 -16.71 10.31 -15.49
N TRP A 162 -15.64 9.69 -14.99
CA TRP A 162 -15.72 8.76 -13.86
C TRP A 162 -14.49 8.88 -12.99
N THR A 163 -14.67 8.68 -11.69
CA THR A 163 -13.60 8.70 -10.70
C THR A 163 -13.68 7.46 -9.82
N TYR A 164 -12.53 6.82 -9.62
CA TYR A 164 -12.31 5.85 -8.56
C TYR A 164 -11.57 6.51 -7.41
N GLU A 165 -12.06 6.35 -6.19
CA GLU A 165 -11.44 6.83 -4.96
C GLU A 165 -10.98 5.63 -4.15
N ILE A 166 -9.67 5.56 -3.90
CA ILE A 166 -9.05 4.36 -3.37
C ILE A 166 -8.06 4.75 -2.27
N LYS A 167 -8.18 4.11 -1.11
CA LYS A 167 -7.24 4.21 0.00
C LYS A 167 -6.45 2.92 0.12
N ILE A 168 -5.12 3.02 0.03
CA ILE A 168 -4.21 1.87 0.01
C ILE A 168 -3.21 1.98 1.16
N ALA A 169 -3.08 0.90 1.92
CA ALA A 169 -2.00 0.72 2.88
C ALA A 169 -1.08 -0.41 2.42
N ALA A 170 0.21 -0.31 2.71
CA ALA A 170 1.10 -1.47 2.68
C ALA A 170 0.90 -2.26 3.97
N ARG A 171 0.80 -3.59 3.87
CA ARG A 171 0.93 -4.52 5.00
C ARG A 171 1.87 -5.64 4.59
N ASN A 172 3.00 -5.77 5.27
CA ASN A 172 4.06 -6.74 4.91
C ASN A 172 4.49 -6.62 3.43
N GLY A 173 4.64 -5.39 2.93
CA GLY A 173 4.96 -5.09 1.53
C GLY A 173 3.82 -5.30 0.52
N GLN A 174 2.70 -5.91 0.92
CA GLN A 174 1.55 -6.15 0.05
C GLN A 174 0.54 -4.99 0.09
N PRO A 175 -0.05 -4.62 -1.05
CA PRO A 175 -1.03 -3.55 -1.11
C PRO A 175 -2.36 -4.04 -0.53
N LYS A 176 -2.90 -3.28 0.42
CA LYS A 176 -4.21 -3.51 1.01
C LYS A 176 -5.12 -2.33 0.79
N ILE A 177 -6.20 -2.55 0.04
CA ILE A 177 -7.27 -1.58 -0.17
C ILE A 177 -8.10 -1.52 1.11
N ILE A 178 -8.11 -0.34 1.73
CA ILE A 178 -8.87 -0.05 2.95
C ILE A 178 -10.25 0.51 2.58
N ASN A 179 -10.29 1.37 1.57
CA ASN A 179 -11.52 1.96 1.08
C ASN A 179 -11.47 1.98 -0.46
N PHE A 180 -12.58 1.64 -1.08
CA PHE A 180 -12.79 1.66 -2.51
C PHE A 180 -14.18 2.18 -2.79
N SER A 181 -14.25 3.33 -3.47
CA SER A 181 -15.50 3.92 -3.92
C SER A 181 -15.35 4.45 -5.35
N GLN A 182 -16.49 4.68 -6.00
CA GLN A 182 -16.53 5.17 -7.38
C GLN A 182 -17.74 6.07 -7.60
N TYR A 183 -17.60 7.07 -8.45
CA TYR A 183 -18.67 8.00 -8.76
C TYR A 183 -18.47 8.70 -10.12
N PRO A 184 -19.55 9.19 -10.75
CA PRO A 184 -19.45 9.96 -11.98
C PRO A 184 -18.86 11.36 -11.73
N GLY A 185 -18.19 11.90 -12.74
CA GLY A 185 -17.58 13.24 -12.71
C GLY A 185 -16.14 13.25 -12.22
N ALA A 186 -15.56 14.45 -12.14
CA ALA A 186 -14.22 14.68 -11.61
C ALA A 186 -14.25 14.73 -10.06
N PRO A 187 -13.15 14.35 -9.38
CA PRO A 187 -13.09 14.43 -7.93
C PRO A 187 -13.12 15.89 -7.47
N ASN A 188 -14.09 16.25 -6.62
CA ASN A 188 -14.00 17.49 -5.85
C ASN A 188 -13.12 17.25 -4.62
N THR A 189 -11.80 17.23 -4.82
CA THR A 189 -10.82 16.85 -3.80
C THR A 189 -10.96 17.66 -2.51
N ARG A 190 -11.22 18.97 -2.58
CA ARG A 190 -11.43 19.82 -1.41
C ARG A 190 -12.62 19.36 -0.57
N LYS A 191 -13.77 19.15 -1.21
CA LYS A 191 -14.98 18.71 -0.53
C LYS A 191 -14.80 17.29 0.04
N ARG A 192 -14.24 16.38 -0.77
CA ARG A 192 -13.99 15.00 -0.37
C ARG A 192 -13.05 14.89 0.81
N VAL A 193 -12.00 15.73 0.88
CA VAL A 193 -11.09 15.75 2.05
C VAL A 193 -11.83 16.09 3.34
N VAL A 194 -12.73 17.08 3.30
CA VAL A 194 -13.55 17.45 4.48
C VAL A 194 -14.47 16.30 4.87
N GLU A 195 -15.17 15.70 3.89
CA GLU A 195 -16.08 14.58 4.13
C GLU A 195 -15.34 13.36 4.73
N ILE A 196 -14.18 13.00 4.18
CA ILE A 196 -13.36 11.89 4.69
C ILE A 196 -12.86 12.16 6.10
N ASN A 197 -12.43 13.39 6.40
CA ASN A 197 -11.97 13.74 7.74
C ASN A 197 -13.11 13.68 8.77
N GLN A 198 -14.32 14.12 8.40
CA GLN A 198 -15.50 14.01 9.26
C GLN A 198 -15.83 12.54 9.55
N GLN A 199 -15.88 11.70 8.51
CA GLN A 199 -16.11 10.26 8.65
C GLN A 199 -15.09 9.60 9.58
N GLN A 200 -13.80 9.92 9.42
CA GLN A 200 -12.76 9.38 10.30
C GLN A 200 -12.89 9.83 11.75
N VAL A 201 -13.38 11.05 12.00
CA VAL A 201 -13.63 11.54 13.36
C VAL A 201 -14.82 10.82 13.97
N GLU A 202 -15.89 10.61 13.20
CA GLU A 202 -17.08 9.87 13.63
C GLU A 202 -16.77 8.40 13.92
N GLU A 203 -16.03 7.74 13.03
CA GLU A 203 -15.57 6.35 13.23
C GLU A 203 -14.72 6.20 14.50
N LYS A 204 -13.81 7.15 14.76
CA LYS A 204 -13.00 7.14 15.99
C LYS A 204 -13.85 7.32 17.25
N LYS A 205 -14.80 8.24 17.22
CA LYS A 205 -15.73 8.46 18.34
C LYS A 205 -16.57 7.22 18.62
N ALA A 206 -17.13 6.61 17.58
CA ALA A 206 -17.90 5.37 17.71
C ALA A 206 -17.05 4.24 18.31
N ALA A 207 -15.82 4.06 17.84
CA ALA A 207 -14.90 3.05 18.39
C ALA A 207 -14.50 3.32 19.85
N GLU A 208 -14.33 4.59 20.24
CA GLU A 208 -14.06 4.98 21.63
C GLU A 208 -15.28 4.75 22.55
N GLU A 209 -16.50 4.96 22.04
CA GLU A 209 -17.74 4.69 22.77
C GLU A 209 -17.98 3.18 22.94
N GLU A 210 -17.73 2.38 21.90
CA GLU A 210 -17.79 0.91 21.98
C GLU A 210 -16.79 0.34 22.99
N ASN A 211 -15.54 0.84 23.00
CA ASN A 211 -14.54 0.39 23.97
C ASN A 211 -14.91 0.76 25.41
N LYS A 212 -15.51 1.93 25.65
CA LYS A 212 -15.98 2.31 26.99
C LYS A 212 -17.12 1.43 27.49
N GLN A 213 -18.04 1.03 26.60
CA GLN A 213 -19.13 0.12 26.94
C GLN A 213 -18.67 -1.33 27.17
N ALA A 214 -17.52 -1.72 26.63
CA ALA A 214 -16.94 -3.04 26.84
C ALA A 214 -16.11 -3.15 28.13
N GLU A 215 -15.75 -2.02 28.76
CA GLU A 215 -15.00 -1.94 30.01
C GLU A 215 -15.89 -1.75 31.27
N GLU A 216 -17.20 -1.53 31.10
CA GLU A 216 -18.22 -1.51 32.16
C GLU A 216 -18.96 -2.86 32.29
#